data_AF-A0A1D2RCM3-F1
#
_entry.id   AF-A0A1D2RCM3-F1
#
_cell.length_a   1.000
_cell.length_b   1.000
_cell.length_c   1.000
_cell.angle_alpha   90.00
_cell.angle_beta   90.00
_cell.angle_gamma   90.00
#
_symmetry.space_group_name_H-M   'P 1'
#
loop_
_entity.id
_entity.type
_entity.pdbx_description
1 polymer ?
#
loop_
_entity_poly.entity_id
_entity_poly.type
_entity_poly.pdbx_seq_one_letter_code
_entity_poly.pdbx_strand_id
1 'polypeptide(L)'
;MPPSKSEKIAGKLPHFYKSWDCDSLVFKFIAAAGTQLSEAEKDLFKILESHWVDTAKQDDLDRVGKIFNLKRNPGETDFDYRIRIKSSIQEFKGGGTINAIETALRAALSLPDDYKIEIVENPEKKINYRQKAKAGDESGTWKVKSESVSDSKLTITIAVESSPDENKTKIKNPELKNLETGESISFSGSISEGEKLIIKGGAGTLDGIDVTNKLSIINKNKNSDELMLPRRDSAWEYTETLKSSIGRFDFAKFDESVFEVGVPTADIEFLWTADMQSTFEVLLPESILEKQGVSKEHIRGIVDRIKAAGVEGTVKFI
;
A
#
# COMPACT_ATOMS: atom_id res chain seq x y z
N MET A 1 53.56 6.93 24.21
CA MET A 1 53.43 6.51 22.80
C MET A 1 53.69 5.02 22.72
N PRO A 2 52.95 4.27 21.88
CA PRO A 2 53.29 2.87 21.62
C PRO A 2 54.69 2.78 20.98
N PRO A 3 55.49 1.76 21.32
CA PRO A 3 56.85 1.63 20.80
C PRO A 3 56.85 1.41 19.30
N SER A 4 57.81 2.04 18.60
CA SER A 4 57.95 1.91 17.15
C SER A 4 58.24 0.46 16.75
N LYS A 5 57.92 0.06 15.51
CA LYS A 5 58.24 -1.29 15.02
C LYS A 5 59.74 -1.60 15.13
N SER A 6 60.57 -0.60 14.86
CA SER A 6 62.02 -0.66 15.01
C SER A 6 62.44 -0.95 16.46
N GLU A 7 61.84 -0.27 17.44
CA GLU A 7 62.06 -0.55 18.88
C GLU A 7 61.59 -1.94 19.28
N LYS A 8 60.44 -2.41 18.78
CA LYS A 8 59.94 -3.76 19.04
C LYS A 8 60.86 -4.84 18.49
N ILE A 9 61.46 -4.62 17.32
CA ILE A 9 62.43 -5.54 16.72
C ILE A 9 63.76 -5.47 17.48
N ALA A 10 64.25 -4.27 17.76
CA ALA A 10 65.49 -4.04 18.51
C ALA A 10 65.46 -4.65 19.91
N GLY A 11 64.31 -4.58 20.60
CA GLY A 11 64.09 -5.17 21.92
C GLY A 11 64.01 -6.69 21.94
N LYS A 12 63.90 -7.35 20.77
CA LYS A 12 63.96 -8.81 20.65
C LYS A 12 65.37 -9.34 20.39
N LEU A 13 66.34 -8.45 20.13
CA LEU A 13 67.71 -8.85 19.86
C LEU A 13 68.54 -8.94 21.15
N PRO A 14 69.51 -9.87 21.24
CA PRO A 14 70.44 -9.94 22.35
C PRO A 14 71.21 -8.64 22.57
N HIS A 15 71.49 -8.32 23.84
CA HIS A 15 72.10 -7.04 24.18
C HIS A 15 73.48 -6.81 23.54
N PHE A 16 74.27 -7.84 23.24
CA PHE A 16 75.62 -7.64 22.69
C PHE A 16 75.64 -6.98 21.29
N TYR A 17 74.51 -6.95 20.57
CA TYR A 17 74.38 -6.26 19.28
C TYR A 17 74.24 -4.73 19.40
N LYS A 18 74.14 -4.20 20.62
CA LYS A 18 73.93 -2.76 20.89
C LYS A 18 72.75 -2.19 20.08
N SER A 19 71.65 -2.93 19.99
CA SER A 19 70.45 -2.52 19.26
C SER A 19 69.71 -1.34 19.90
N TRP A 20 70.12 -0.88 21.09
CA TRP A 20 69.63 0.35 21.73
C TRP A 20 70.44 1.59 21.35
N ASP A 21 71.63 1.42 20.76
CA ASP A 21 72.51 2.52 20.38
C ASP A 21 72.10 3.04 19.00
N CYS A 22 71.54 4.24 18.97
CA CYS A 22 71.05 4.88 17.74
C CYS A 22 72.14 5.06 16.66
N ASP A 23 73.41 5.09 17.07
CA ASP A 23 74.55 5.25 16.17
C ASP A 23 75.07 3.92 15.60
N SER A 24 74.69 2.79 16.21
CA SER A 24 75.05 1.45 15.77
C SER A 24 74.52 1.17 14.35
N LEU A 25 75.36 0.55 13.52
CA LEU A 25 74.98 0.05 12.19
C LEU A 25 73.78 -0.91 12.28
N VAL A 26 73.71 -1.71 13.35
CA VAL A 26 72.62 -2.66 13.58
C VAL A 26 71.31 -1.92 13.83
N PHE A 27 71.31 -0.86 14.64
CA PHE A 27 70.11 -0.06 14.88
C PHE A 27 69.65 0.65 13.60
N LYS A 28 70.58 1.25 12.84
CA LYS A 28 70.25 1.94 11.57
C LYS A 28 69.63 0.97 10.56
N PHE A 29 70.14 -0.26 10.47
CA PHE A 29 69.56 -1.31 9.65
C PHE A 29 68.14 -1.69 10.10
N ILE A 30 67.94 -1.93 11.40
CA ILE A 30 66.63 -2.26 11.98
C ILE A 30 65.64 -1.11 11.79
N ALA A 31 66.09 0.13 11.94
CA ALA A 31 65.27 1.31 11.76
C ALA A 31 64.78 1.42 10.32
N ALA A 32 65.66 1.25 9.33
CA ALA A 32 65.28 1.24 7.91
C ALA A 32 64.28 0.10 7.60
N ALA A 33 64.55 -1.11 8.08
CA ALA A 33 63.65 -2.25 7.93
C ALA A 33 62.30 -2.03 8.61
N GLY A 34 62.30 -1.44 9.81
CA GLY A 34 61.09 -1.12 10.58
C GLY A 34 60.23 -0.05 9.91
N THR A 35 60.85 0.94 9.26
CA THR A 35 60.15 1.94 8.44
C THR A 35 59.48 1.27 7.25
N GLN A 36 60.20 0.46 6.46
CA GLN A 36 59.62 -0.28 5.34
C GLN A 36 58.48 -1.21 5.78
N LEU A 37 58.63 -1.90 6.91
CA LEU A 37 57.59 -2.77 7.47
C LEU A 37 56.35 -1.97 7.93
N SER A 38 56.53 -0.71 8.34
CA SER A 38 55.42 0.17 8.73
C SER A 38 54.69 0.71 7.49
N GLU A 39 55.41 1.02 6.42
CA GLU A 39 54.83 1.40 5.13
C GLU A 39 54.04 0.23 4.52
N ALA A 40 54.64 -0.97 4.47
CA ALA A 40 53.98 -2.17 3.98
C ALA A 40 52.71 -2.52 4.78
N GLU A 41 52.72 -2.32 6.10
CA GLU A 41 51.53 -2.50 6.92
C GLU A 41 50.44 -1.47 6.63
N LYS A 42 50.79 -0.20 6.43
CA LYS A 42 49.81 0.83 6.03
C LYS A 42 49.17 0.49 4.70
N ASP A 43 49.95 -0.01 3.75
CA ASP A 43 49.43 -0.41 2.45
C ASP A 43 48.55 -1.66 2.54
N LEU A 44 48.93 -2.63 3.38
CA LEU A 44 48.06 -3.77 3.71
C LEU A 44 46.73 -3.32 4.33
N PHE A 45 46.75 -2.39 5.28
CA PHE A 45 45.53 -1.86 5.90
C PHE A 45 44.64 -1.15 4.89
N LYS A 46 45.21 -0.35 3.98
CA LYS A 46 44.42 0.27 2.90
C LYS A 46 43.74 -0.77 2.02
N ILE A 47 44.44 -1.86 1.67
CA ILE A 47 43.86 -2.97 0.90
C ILE A 47 42.75 -3.64 1.70
N LEU A 48 42.95 -3.89 2.99
CA LEU A 48 41.91 -4.49 3.83
C LEU A 48 40.68 -3.57 3.93
N GLU A 49 40.87 -2.27 4.11
CA GLU A 49 39.80 -1.27 4.17
C GLU A 49 39.06 -1.10 2.84
N SER A 50 39.70 -1.32 1.70
CA SER A 50 39.07 -1.18 0.38
C SER A 50 38.05 -2.28 0.06
N HIS A 51 38.05 -3.38 0.83
CA HIS A 51 37.10 -4.48 0.66
C HIS A 51 35.76 -4.29 1.38
N TRP A 52 35.66 -3.36 2.34
CA TRP A 52 34.45 -3.17 3.14
C TRP A 52 33.67 -1.94 2.69
N VAL A 53 32.34 -2.07 2.55
CA VAL A 53 31.46 -0.96 2.13
C VAL A 53 31.64 0.29 3.00
N ASP A 54 31.83 0.11 4.31
CA ASP A 54 31.95 1.22 5.26
C ASP A 54 33.24 2.02 5.15
N THR A 55 34.33 1.40 4.70
CA THR A 55 35.67 2.01 4.66
C THR A 55 36.17 2.28 3.25
N ALA A 56 35.72 1.51 2.25
CA ALA A 56 36.12 1.66 0.86
C ALA A 56 35.76 3.06 0.31
N LYS A 57 36.64 3.63 -0.52
CA LYS A 57 36.50 4.99 -1.08
C LYS A 57 36.53 4.93 -2.60
N GLN A 58 35.81 5.85 -3.26
CA GLN A 58 35.86 6.07 -4.71
C GLN A 58 35.79 4.76 -5.53
N ASP A 59 36.80 4.49 -6.36
CA ASP A 59 36.90 3.33 -7.27
C ASP A 59 36.76 1.98 -6.54
N ASP A 60 37.24 1.87 -5.32
CA ASP A 60 37.13 0.63 -4.55
C ASP A 60 35.68 0.38 -4.12
N LEU A 61 35.00 1.43 -3.67
CA LEU A 61 33.57 1.37 -3.37
C LEU A 61 32.75 1.05 -4.63
N ASP A 62 33.16 1.58 -5.78
CA ASP A 62 32.54 1.29 -7.08
C ASP A 62 32.72 -0.18 -7.49
N ARG A 63 33.89 -0.76 -7.21
CA ARG A 63 34.14 -2.20 -7.41
C ARG A 63 33.27 -3.06 -6.50
N VAL A 64 33.10 -2.65 -5.23
CA VAL A 64 32.19 -3.34 -4.31
C VAL A 64 30.74 -3.25 -4.81
N GLY A 65 30.29 -2.08 -5.26
CA GLY A 65 28.94 -1.91 -5.82
C GLY A 65 28.68 -2.75 -7.08
N LYS A 66 29.71 -2.93 -7.94
CA LYS A 66 29.60 -3.79 -9.14
C LYS A 66 29.30 -5.26 -8.81
N ILE A 67 29.72 -5.77 -7.64
CA ILE A 67 29.38 -7.13 -7.20
C ILE A 67 27.85 -7.29 -7.09
N PHE A 68 27.16 -6.22 -6.72
CA PHE A 68 25.70 -6.15 -6.61
C PHE A 68 25.03 -5.58 -7.87
N ASN A 69 25.75 -5.53 -9.00
CA ASN A 69 25.29 -4.93 -10.26
C ASN A 69 24.85 -3.46 -10.13
N LEU A 70 25.41 -2.73 -9.16
CA LEU A 70 25.16 -1.30 -8.97
C LEU A 70 26.24 -0.47 -9.67
N LYS A 71 25.82 0.66 -10.23
CA LYS A 71 26.70 1.69 -10.79
C LYS A 71 26.40 3.01 -10.11
N ARG A 72 27.46 3.74 -9.74
CA ARG A 72 27.36 5.08 -9.18
C ARG A 72 26.65 6.03 -10.15
N ASN A 73 25.73 6.84 -9.63
CA ASN A 73 25.04 7.84 -10.42
C ASN A 73 25.96 9.05 -10.65
N PRO A 74 25.81 9.79 -11.76
CA PRO A 74 26.61 10.99 -12.00
C PRO A 74 26.45 12.00 -10.84
N GLY A 75 27.55 12.37 -10.20
CA GLY A 75 27.56 13.32 -9.07
C GLY A 75 27.22 12.75 -7.69
N GLU A 76 27.00 11.43 -7.57
CA GLU A 76 26.70 10.78 -6.29
C GLU A 76 27.94 10.70 -5.38
N THR A 77 27.77 11.10 -4.11
CA THR A 77 28.85 11.06 -3.13
C THR A 77 29.13 9.63 -2.66
N ASP A 78 30.33 9.37 -2.10
CA ASP A 78 30.64 8.06 -1.48
C ASP A 78 29.64 7.69 -0.37
N PHE A 79 29.14 8.69 0.36
CA PHE A 79 28.17 8.49 1.44
C PHE A 79 26.83 7.99 0.88
N ASP A 80 26.26 8.70 -0.09
CA ASP A 80 24.99 8.33 -0.72
C ASP A 80 25.09 6.96 -1.41
N TYR A 81 26.22 6.71 -2.08
CA TYR A 81 26.46 5.46 -2.77
C TYR A 81 26.58 4.27 -1.81
N ARG A 82 27.21 4.44 -0.63
CA ARG A 82 27.23 3.42 0.43
C ARG A 82 25.83 3.09 0.93
N ILE A 83 25.00 4.11 1.18
CA ILE A 83 23.61 3.91 1.60
C ILE A 83 22.88 3.05 0.56
N ARG A 84 23.04 3.37 -0.72
CA ARG A 84 22.41 2.63 -1.82
C ARG A 84 22.91 1.19 -1.93
N ILE A 85 24.22 0.94 -1.81
CA ILE A 85 24.76 -0.43 -1.79
C ILE A 85 24.17 -1.22 -0.61
N LYS A 86 24.15 -0.63 0.59
CA LYS A 86 23.58 -1.28 1.78
C LYS A 86 22.09 -1.57 1.64
N SER A 87 21.31 -0.63 1.07
CA SER A 87 19.88 -0.85 0.84
C SER A 87 19.63 -1.98 -0.14
N SER A 88 20.42 -2.08 -1.23
CA SER A 88 20.26 -3.17 -2.19
C SER A 88 20.61 -4.54 -1.61
N ILE A 89 21.54 -4.65 -0.66
CA ILE A 89 21.78 -5.92 0.04
C ILE A 89 20.53 -6.38 0.82
N GLN A 90 19.75 -5.45 1.36
CA GLN A 90 18.50 -5.78 2.06
C GLN A 90 17.43 -6.29 1.09
N GLU A 91 17.38 -5.77 -0.15
CA GLU A 91 16.52 -6.32 -1.21
C GLU A 91 16.78 -7.82 -1.42
N PHE A 92 18.04 -8.26 -1.36
CA PHE A 92 18.43 -9.67 -1.52
C PHE A 92 18.17 -10.56 -0.28
N LYS A 93 18.12 -10.00 0.93
CA LYS A 93 18.02 -10.80 2.18
C LYS A 93 16.60 -11.19 2.57
N GLY A 94 15.59 -10.44 2.13
CA GLY A 94 14.22 -10.68 2.58
C GLY A 94 13.19 -9.71 2.03
N GLY A 95 13.34 -9.29 0.77
CA GLY A 95 12.40 -8.42 0.08
C GLY A 95 10.94 -8.81 0.36
N GLY A 96 10.11 -7.80 0.62
CA GLY A 96 8.69 -7.96 0.90
C GLY A 96 8.30 -8.19 2.36
N THR A 97 9.26 -8.28 3.29
CA THR A 97 8.95 -8.36 4.74
C THR A 97 8.94 -6.98 5.41
N ILE A 98 8.11 -6.81 6.44
CA ILE A 98 8.06 -5.58 7.27
C ILE A 98 9.47 -5.22 7.77
N ASN A 99 10.22 -6.19 8.29
CA ASN A 99 11.59 -5.96 8.78
C ASN A 99 12.55 -5.48 7.69
N ALA A 100 12.44 -5.97 6.46
CA ALA A 100 13.28 -5.52 5.35
C ALA A 100 12.94 -4.06 4.95
N ILE A 101 11.64 -3.72 4.92
CA ILE A 101 11.17 -2.35 4.65
C ILE A 101 11.68 -1.40 5.74
N GLU A 102 11.49 -1.74 7.02
CA GLU A 102 11.98 -0.94 8.14
C GLU A 102 13.50 -0.77 8.08
N THR A 103 14.25 -1.85 7.87
CA THR A 103 15.72 -1.82 7.86
C THR A 103 16.24 -0.91 6.74
N ALA A 104 15.64 -1.00 5.55
CA ALA A 104 16.06 -0.16 4.43
C ALA A 104 15.67 1.31 4.63
N LEU A 105 14.50 1.58 5.19
CA LEU A 105 14.09 2.95 5.52
C LEU A 105 14.97 3.56 6.61
N ARG A 106 15.31 2.79 7.66
CA ARG A 106 16.27 3.22 8.70
C ARG A 106 17.62 3.55 8.10
N ALA A 107 18.14 2.68 7.24
CA ALA A 107 19.42 2.90 6.55
C ALA A 107 19.39 4.14 5.64
N ALA A 108 18.31 4.32 4.88
CA ALA A 108 18.15 5.45 3.96
C ALA A 108 18.02 6.80 4.68
N LEU A 109 17.32 6.81 5.83
CA LEU A 109 17.09 8.01 6.63
C LEU A 109 18.14 8.21 7.72
N SER A 110 19.19 7.38 7.76
CA SER A 110 20.22 7.39 8.82
C SER A 110 19.61 7.39 10.24
N LEU A 111 18.54 6.62 10.43
CA LEU A 111 17.83 6.52 11.70
C LEU A 111 18.48 5.47 12.61
N PRO A 112 18.40 5.65 13.95
CA PRO A 112 18.77 4.62 14.91
C PRO A 112 18.05 3.28 14.68
N ASP A 113 18.70 2.18 15.04
CA ASP A 113 18.14 0.82 14.89
C ASP A 113 16.85 0.62 15.71
N ASP A 114 16.69 1.34 16.82
CA ASP A 114 15.51 1.32 17.69
C ASP A 114 14.41 2.31 17.24
N TYR A 115 14.64 3.10 16.19
CA TYR A 115 13.63 4.00 15.68
C TYR A 115 12.45 3.22 15.11
N LYS A 116 11.25 3.46 15.66
CA LYS A 116 10.02 2.78 15.24
C LYS A 116 9.45 3.49 14.02
N ILE A 117 9.37 2.76 12.90
CA ILE A 117 8.64 3.17 11.71
C ILE A 117 7.27 2.49 11.78
N GLU A 118 6.21 3.26 11.58
CA GLU A 118 4.86 2.70 11.60
C GLU A 118 4.45 2.25 10.20
N ILE A 119 4.10 0.97 10.08
CA ILE A 119 3.64 0.34 8.85
C ILE A 119 2.26 -0.24 9.14
N VAL A 120 1.25 0.24 8.41
CA VAL A 120 -0.13 -0.20 8.52
C VAL A 120 -0.41 -1.18 7.39
N GLU A 121 -0.67 -2.44 7.74
CA GLU A 121 -1.12 -3.46 6.78
C GLU A 121 -2.62 -3.29 6.48
N ASN A 122 -3.00 -3.47 5.21
CA ASN A 122 -4.36 -3.36 4.70
C ASN A 122 -5.05 -2.04 5.11
N PRO A 123 -4.51 -0.87 4.73
CA PRO A 123 -5.07 0.41 5.13
C PRO A 123 -6.52 0.56 4.65
N GLU A 124 -7.35 1.19 5.49
CA GLU A 124 -8.75 1.44 5.18
C GLU A 124 -8.91 2.43 4.02
N LYS A 125 -9.75 2.08 3.04
CA LYS A 125 -10.13 2.95 1.93
C LYS A 125 -11.63 2.99 1.76
N LYS A 126 -12.19 4.19 1.64
CA LYS A 126 -13.60 4.37 1.30
C LYS A 126 -13.80 4.14 -0.19
N ILE A 127 -14.64 3.18 -0.53
CA ILE A 127 -15.00 2.86 -1.92
C ILE A 127 -16.43 3.31 -2.17
N ASN A 128 -16.64 3.94 -3.32
CA ASN A 128 -17.93 4.34 -3.84
C ASN A 128 -18.14 3.68 -5.20
N TYR A 129 -19.17 2.86 -5.33
CA TYR A 129 -19.58 2.21 -6.56
C TYR A 129 -21.00 2.60 -6.91
N ARG A 130 -21.25 3.00 -8.15
CA ARG A 130 -22.57 3.38 -8.64
C ARG A 130 -23.00 2.50 -9.80
N GLN A 131 -24.27 2.09 -9.77
CA GLN A 131 -24.90 1.32 -10.83
C GLN A 131 -26.26 1.91 -11.16
N LYS A 132 -26.53 2.07 -12.46
CA LYS A 132 -27.85 2.37 -12.97
C LYS A 132 -28.56 1.06 -13.31
N ALA A 133 -29.71 0.81 -12.71
CA ALA A 133 -30.45 -0.43 -12.90
C ALA A 133 -31.91 -0.15 -13.31
N LYS A 134 -32.42 -0.97 -14.23
CA LYS A 134 -33.85 -1.03 -14.55
C LYS A 134 -34.38 -2.41 -14.21
N ALA A 135 -35.55 -2.48 -13.60
CA ALA A 135 -36.17 -3.76 -13.26
C ALA A 135 -36.59 -4.50 -14.54
N GLY A 136 -36.23 -5.78 -14.64
CA GLY A 136 -36.59 -6.66 -15.76
C GLY A 136 -35.71 -6.57 -17.00
N ASP A 137 -34.63 -5.78 -16.96
CA ASP A 137 -33.64 -5.65 -18.02
C ASP A 137 -32.27 -6.23 -17.59
N GLU A 138 -31.34 -6.42 -18.54
CA GLU A 138 -29.97 -6.90 -18.29
C GLU A 138 -29.21 -6.00 -17.30
N SER A 139 -29.53 -4.70 -17.28
CA SER A 139 -28.99 -3.74 -16.31
C SER A 139 -29.43 -3.97 -14.86
N GLY A 140 -30.44 -4.81 -14.65
CA GLY A 140 -30.95 -5.20 -13.33
C GLY A 140 -30.03 -6.16 -12.58
N THR A 141 -29.03 -6.76 -13.23
CA THR A 141 -28.04 -7.64 -12.57
C THR A 141 -26.61 -7.18 -12.85
N TRP A 142 -25.78 -7.05 -11.82
CA TRP A 142 -24.37 -6.63 -11.94
C TRP A 142 -23.47 -7.32 -10.92
N LYS A 143 -22.16 -7.15 -11.05
CA LYS A 143 -21.17 -7.65 -10.09
C LYS A 143 -20.50 -6.52 -9.34
N VAL A 144 -20.38 -6.68 -8.03
CA VAL A 144 -19.65 -5.77 -7.15
C VAL A 144 -18.47 -6.52 -6.54
N LYS A 145 -17.28 -5.92 -6.63
CA LYS A 145 -16.05 -6.41 -6.00
C LYS A 145 -15.78 -5.59 -4.74
N SER A 146 -15.59 -6.26 -3.61
CA SER A 146 -15.36 -5.60 -2.31
C SER A 146 -13.98 -4.94 -2.21
N GLU A 147 -12.96 -5.52 -2.84
CA GLU A 147 -11.53 -5.13 -2.69
C GLU A 147 -10.97 -5.22 -1.27
N SER A 148 -11.79 -5.62 -0.29
CA SER A 148 -11.43 -5.80 1.11
C SER A 148 -10.93 -7.22 1.40
N VAL A 149 -10.04 -7.37 2.38
CA VAL A 149 -9.65 -8.68 2.93
C VAL A 149 -10.73 -9.32 3.81
N SER A 150 -11.73 -8.52 4.22
CA SER A 150 -12.81 -8.88 5.14
C SER A 150 -14.17 -8.51 4.55
N ASP A 151 -15.25 -9.15 5.02
CA ASP A 151 -16.60 -8.76 4.63
C ASP A 151 -16.89 -7.34 5.14
N SER A 152 -17.41 -6.48 4.27
CA SER A 152 -17.50 -5.04 4.53
C SER A 152 -18.93 -4.59 4.81
N LYS A 153 -19.09 -3.68 5.77
CA LYS A 153 -20.38 -3.05 6.06
C LYS A 153 -20.77 -2.11 4.94
N LEU A 154 -21.99 -2.29 4.42
CA LEU A 154 -22.47 -1.54 3.28
C LEU A 154 -23.43 -0.42 3.68
N THR A 155 -23.27 0.74 3.05
CA THR A 155 -24.28 1.79 2.99
C THR A 155 -24.80 1.86 1.55
N ILE A 156 -26.12 1.73 1.39
CA ILE A 156 -26.76 1.75 0.07
C ILE A 156 -27.57 3.04 -0.05
N THR A 157 -27.43 3.74 -1.15
CA THR A 157 -28.34 4.82 -1.53
C THR A 157 -29.08 4.43 -2.80
N ILE A 158 -30.41 4.55 -2.81
CA ILE A 158 -31.24 4.36 -4.00
C ILE A 158 -31.92 5.70 -4.31
N ALA A 159 -31.79 6.16 -5.54
CA ALA A 159 -32.46 7.35 -6.05
C ALA A 159 -33.07 7.09 -7.43
N VAL A 160 -34.08 7.87 -7.81
CA VAL A 160 -34.62 7.85 -9.18
C VAL A 160 -33.72 8.73 -10.06
N GLU A 161 -33.28 8.20 -11.20
CA GLU A 161 -32.58 9.03 -12.19
C GLU A 161 -33.57 10.02 -12.84
N SER A 162 -33.19 11.29 -12.88
CA SER A 162 -33.99 12.33 -13.54
C SER A 162 -34.16 12.00 -15.03
N SER A 163 -35.41 11.76 -15.43
CA SER A 163 -35.79 11.59 -16.83
C SER A 163 -36.22 12.94 -17.41
N PRO A 164 -35.85 13.29 -18.66
CA PRO A 164 -36.36 14.48 -19.32
C PRO A 164 -37.87 14.43 -19.64
N ASP A 165 -38.52 13.27 -19.47
CA ASP A 165 -39.98 13.13 -19.66
C ASP A 165 -40.75 13.64 -18.43
N GLU A 166 -41.72 14.54 -18.65
CA GLU A 166 -42.54 15.22 -17.62
C GLU A 166 -43.38 14.30 -16.72
N ASN A 167 -43.38 12.99 -16.99
CA ASN A 167 -44.05 12.02 -16.14
C ASN A 167 -43.16 11.69 -14.94
N LYS A 168 -43.55 12.20 -13.75
CA LYS A 168 -42.94 11.88 -12.44
C LYS A 168 -42.76 10.38 -12.26
N THR A 169 -41.59 9.87 -12.63
CA THR A 169 -41.21 8.49 -12.46
C THR A 169 -41.03 8.22 -10.96
N LYS A 170 -41.56 7.09 -10.50
CA LYS A 170 -41.46 6.67 -9.11
C LYS A 170 -41.06 5.21 -9.06
N ILE A 171 -40.00 4.92 -8.34
CA ILE A 171 -39.62 3.56 -7.97
C ILE A 171 -40.61 3.08 -6.90
N LYS A 172 -41.13 1.86 -7.04
CA LYS A 172 -42.11 1.30 -6.11
C LYS A 172 -41.64 -0.04 -5.58
N ASN A 173 -41.62 -0.15 -4.26
CA ASN A 173 -41.17 -1.34 -3.54
C ASN A 173 -39.82 -1.89 -4.07
N PRO A 174 -38.75 -1.09 -4.09
CA PRO A 174 -37.47 -1.57 -4.58
C PRO A 174 -36.94 -2.69 -3.67
N GLU A 175 -36.37 -3.71 -4.29
CA GLU A 175 -35.65 -4.79 -3.64
C GLU A 175 -34.27 -4.95 -4.28
N LEU A 176 -33.26 -5.03 -3.43
CA LEU A 176 -31.90 -5.40 -3.80
C LEU A 176 -31.59 -6.76 -3.21
N LYS A 177 -31.10 -7.67 -4.04
CA LYS A 177 -30.79 -9.03 -3.63
C LYS A 177 -29.38 -9.40 -4.04
N ASN A 178 -28.59 -9.85 -3.08
CA ASN A 178 -27.32 -10.48 -3.34
C ASN A 178 -27.59 -11.94 -3.77
N LEU A 179 -27.32 -12.27 -5.02
CA LEU A 179 -27.58 -13.59 -5.59
C LEU A 179 -26.65 -14.68 -5.01
N GLU A 180 -25.48 -14.29 -4.51
CA GLU A 180 -24.48 -15.22 -3.96
C GLU A 180 -24.77 -15.60 -2.51
N THR A 181 -25.15 -14.64 -1.66
CA THR A 181 -25.48 -14.89 -0.25
C THR A 181 -26.96 -15.24 -0.09
N GLY A 182 -27.81 -14.76 -1.01
CA GLY A 182 -29.26 -14.79 -0.90
C GLY A 182 -29.79 -13.81 0.14
N GLU A 183 -28.96 -12.86 0.59
CA GLU A 183 -29.40 -11.74 1.41
C GLU A 183 -30.17 -10.75 0.53
N SER A 184 -31.23 -10.15 1.07
CA SER A 184 -31.96 -9.11 0.35
C SER A 184 -32.43 -8.00 1.28
N ILE A 185 -32.65 -6.84 0.69
CA ILE A 185 -33.28 -5.70 1.32
C ILE A 185 -34.39 -5.20 0.44
N SER A 186 -35.58 -5.08 1.00
CA SER A 186 -36.72 -4.48 0.32
C SER A 186 -37.25 -3.30 1.13
N PHE A 187 -37.77 -2.31 0.42
CA PHE A 187 -38.40 -1.14 1.01
C PHE A 187 -39.87 -1.10 0.62
N SER A 188 -40.80 -1.17 1.56
CA SER A 188 -42.25 -1.05 1.28
C SER A 188 -42.67 0.41 1.16
N GLY A 189 -42.51 1.01 -0.02
CA GLY A 189 -42.81 2.41 -0.27
C GLY A 189 -42.56 2.84 -1.70
N SER A 190 -42.53 4.16 -1.92
CA SER A 190 -42.17 4.73 -3.22
C SER A 190 -41.09 5.79 -3.05
N ILE A 191 -40.14 5.81 -3.97
CA ILE A 191 -39.10 6.85 -4.09
C ILE A 191 -39.44 7.67 -5.32
N SER A 192 -39.65 8.97 -5.14
CA SER A 192 -39.91 9.93 -6.20
C SER A 192 -38.61 10.58 -6.67
N GLU A 193 -38.63 11.20 -7.83
CA GLU A 193 -37.51 12.00 -8.31
C GLU A 193 -37.07 13.06 -7.26
N GLY A 194 -35.75 13.14 -7.03
CA GLY A 194 -35.14 14.00 -6.01
C GLY A 194 -35.06 13.38 -4.60
N GLU A 195 -35.89 12.38 -4.29
CA GLU A 195 -35.81 11.66 -3.02
C GLU A 195 -34.66 10.65 -3.04
N LYS A 196 -34.02 10.46 -1.88
CA LYS A 196 -32.94 9.47 -1.70
C LYS A 196 -33.28 8.56 -0.54
N LEU A 197 -33.35 7.26 -0.81
CA LEU A 197 -33.44 6.23 0.22
C LEU A 197 -32.01 5.82 0.60
N ILE A 198 -31.59 6.12 1.82
CA ILE A 198 -30.29 5.75 2.37
C ILE A 198 -30.50 4.64 3.38
N ILE A 199 -29.77 3.55 3.22
CA ILE A 199 -29.84 2.37 4.09
C ILE A 199 -28.46 2.12 4.68
N LYS A 200 -28.36 2.12 6.01
CA LYS A 200 -27.11 1.95 6.73
C LYS A 200 -27.35 1.21 8.04
N GLY A 201 -26.63 0.11 8.25
CA GLY A 201 -26.64 -0.61 9.53
C GLY A 201 -28.04 -1.10 9.94
N GLY A 202 -28.84 -1.55 8.98
CA GLY A 202 -30.22 -2.01 9.24
C GLY A 202 -31.28 -0.91 9.31
N ALA A 203 -30.88 0.37 9.39
CA ALA A 203 -31.78 1.51 9.42
C ALA A 203 -31.92 2.16 8.03
N GLY A 204 -33.08 2.76 7.77
CA GLY A 204 -33.40 3.41 6.49
C GLY A 204 -33.90 4.83 6.68
N THR A 205 -33.42 5.77 5.89
CA THR A 205 -33.96 7.13 5.82
C THR A 205 -34.36 7.48 4.38
N LEU A 206 -35.52 8.10 4.21
CA LEU A 206 -35.97 8.66 2.93
C LEU A 206 -35.95 10.19 3.06
N ASP A 207 -35.01 10.83 2.37
CA ASP A 207 -34.78 12.28 2.47
C ASP A 207 -34.64 12.78 3.93
N GLY A 208 -33.96 11.98 4.75
CA GLY A 208 -33.74 12.26 6.18
C GLY A 208 -34.87 11.83 7.11
N ILE A 209 -36.03 11.39 6.60
CA ILE A 209 -37.13 10.85 7.41
C ILE A 209 -36.87 9.37 7.68
N ASP A 210 -36.92 8.94 8.94
CA ASP A 210 -36.79 7.53 9.31
C ASP A 210 -37.93 6.69 8.72
N VAL A 211 -37.55 5.68 7.94
CA VAL A 211 -38.44 4.71 7.30
C VAL A 211 -38.01 3.28 7.61
N THR A 212 -37.26 3.06 8.70
CA THR A 212 -36.73 1.76 9.11
C THR A 212 -37.84 0.70 9.26
N ASN A 213 -39.02 1.09 9.74
CA ASN A 213 -40.18 0.20 9.85
C ASN A 213 -40.76 -0.29 8.51
N LYS A 214 -40.37 0.33 7.39
CA LYS A 214 -40.73 -0.05 6.02
C LYS A 214 -39.63 -0.85 5.34
N LEU A 215 -38.50 -1.07 6.00
CA LEU A 215 -37.46 -1.95 5.49
C LEU A 215 -37.70 -3.39 5.94
N SER A 216 -37.49 -4.32 5.03
CA SER A 216 -37.41 -5.75 5.32
C SER A 216 -36.05 -6.25 4.86
N ILE A 217 -35.23 -6.67 5.82
CA ILE A 217 -33.88 -7.18 5.60
C ILE A 217 -33.91 -8.68 5.85
N ILE A 218 -33.56 -9.46 4.83
CA ILE A 218 -33.39 -10.90 4.92
C ILE A 218 -31.89 -11.15 5.00
N ASN A 219 -31.38 -11.41 6.21
CA ASN A 219 -30.02 -11.86 6.42
C ASN A 219 -30.01 -13.33 6.89
N LYS A 220 -29.27 -14.19 6.20
CA LYS A 220 -29.12 -15.61 6.59
C LYS A 220 -28.17 -15.80 7.78
N ASN A 221 -27.24 -14.86 7.99
CA ASN A 221 -26.41 -14.79 9.18
C ASN A 221 -27.23 -14.16 10.31
N LYS A 222 -27.81 -15.00 11.17
CA LYS A 222 -28.74 -14.66 12.27
C LYS A 222 -28.21 -13.71 13.35
N ASN A 223 -27.01 -13.15 13.18
CA ASN A 223 -26.33 -12.35 14.20
C ASN A 223 -26.22 -10.85 13.84
N SER A 224 -26.73 -10.41 12.68
CA SER A 224 -26.72 -8.99 12.31
C SER A 224 -27.90 -8.60 11.42
N ASP A 225 -28.56 -7.50 11.76
CA ASP A 225 -29.57 -6.84 10.91
C ASP A 225 -28.92 -5.97 9.81
N GLU A 226 -27.63 -6.20 9.52
CA GLU A 226 -26.83 -5.44 8.56
C GLU A 226 -26.59 -6.25 7.29
N LEU A 227 -26.60 -5.59 6.13
CA LEU A 227 -26.13 -6.17 4.88
C LEU A 227 -24.60 -6.11 4.81
N MET A 228 -23.99 -7.23 4.43
CA MET A 228 -22.55 -7.35 4.28
C MET A 228 -22.21 -7.51 2.80
N LEU A 229 -21.21 -6.77 2.34
CA LEU A 229 -20.59 -7.02 1.04
C LEU A 229 -19.51 -8.09 1.26
N PRO A 230 -19.65 -9.30 0.70
CA PRO A 230 -18.68 -10.36 0.92
C PRO A 230 -17.32 -9.97 0.31
N ARG A 231 -16.22 -10.45 0.88
CA ARG A 231 -14.85 -10.20 0.38
C ARG A 231 -14.63 -10.59 -1.10
N ARG A 232 -15.46 -11.52 -1.61
CA ARG A 232 -15.41 -12.01 -2.99
C ARG A 232 -16.34 -11.22 -3.90
N ASP A 233 -16.17 -11.36 -5.21
CA ASP A 233 -17.14 -10.84 -6.17
C ASP A 233 -18.54 -11.34 -5.83
N SER A 234 -19.50 -10.43 -5.80
CA SER A 234 -20.91 -10.73 -5.54
C SER A 234 -21.79 -10.22 -6.66
N ALA A 235 -22.72 -11.07 -7.10
CA ALA A 235 -23.74 -10.68 -8.06
C ALA A 235 -24.94 -10.10 -7.31
N TRP A 236 -25.42 -8.94 -7.76
CA TRP A 236 -26.55 -8.22 -7.19
C TRP A 236 -27.65 -8.07 -8.23
N GLU A 237 -28.89 -8.19 -7.80
CA GLU A 237 -30.08 -8.03 -8.61
C GLU A 237 -30.96 -6.92 -8.01
N TYR A 238 -31.44 -6.02 -8.88
CA TYR A 238 -32.44 -5.01 -8.57
C TYR A 238 -33.79 -5.40 -9.14
N THR A 239 -34.81 -5.37 -8.30
CA THR A 239 -36.21 -5.59 -8.70
C THR A 239 -37.11 -4.54 -8.07
N GLU A 240 -38.27 -4.29 -8.69
CA GLU A 240 -39.28 -3.39 -8.14
C GLU A 240 -40.67 -3.82 -8.59
N THR A 241 -41.71 -3.31 -7.92
CA THR A 241 -43.09 -3.54 -8.34
C THR A 241 -43.44 -2.67 -9.55
N LEU A 242 -43.35 -3.25 -10.74
CA LEU A 242 -43.85 -2.62 -11.96
C LEU A 242 -45.38 -2.55 -11.93
N LYS A 243 -45.97 -1.41 -12.31
CA LYS A 243 -47.41 -1.38 -12.59
C LYS A 243 -47.67 -2.35 -13.75
N SER A 244 -48.67 -3.21 -13.57
CA SER A 244 -49.12 -4.22 -14.54
C SER A 244 -49.74 -3.56 -15.79
N SER A 245 -48.91 -2.92 -16.59
CA SER A 245 -49.19 -2.53 -17.97
C SER A 245 -48.05 -3.02 -18.83
N ILE A 246 -47.75 -4.32 -18.72
CA ILE A 246 -47.11 -5.06 -19.80
C ILE A 246 -48.18 -5.16 -20.88
N GLY A 247 -47.96 -4.48 -22.00
CA GLY A 247 -48.87 -4.50 -23.14
C GLY A 247 -49.12 -5.94 -23.60
N ARG A 248 -50.27 -6.50 -23.25
CA ARG A 248 -50.78 -7.68 -23.93
C ARG A 248 -51.59 -7.16 -25.10
N PHE A 249 -51.05 -7.30 -26.31
CA PHE A 249 -51.78 -6.96 -27.52
C PHE A 249 -53.02 -7.87 -27.59
N ASP A 250 -54.18 -7.31 -27.27
CA ASP A 250 -55.45 -8.02 -27.38
C ASP A 250 -55.89 -7.91 -28.85
N PHE A 251 -55.67 -8.97 -29.61
CA PHE A 251 -56.11 -9.05 -31.01
C PHE A 251 -57.62 -8.85 -31.20
N ALA A 252 -58.43 -8.92 -30.13
CA ALA A 252 -59.87 -8.64 -30.17
C ALA A 252 -60.23 -7.16 -29.94
N LYS A 253 -59.30 -6.33 -29.43
CA LYS A 253 -59.51 -4.90 -29.15
C LYS A 253 -58.39 -4.07 -29.78
N PHE A 254 -58.51 -3.88 -31.09
CA PHE A 254 -57.51 -3.22 -31.94
C PHE A 254 -57.27 -1.73 -31.61
N ASP A 255 -58.16 -1.08 -30.85
CA ASP A 255 -58.18 0.37 -30.69
C ASP A 255 -57.66 0.91 -29.34
N GLU A 256 -57.12 0.05 -28.44
CA GLU A 256 -56.54 0.50 -27.16
C GLU A 256 -55.02 0.29 -27.12
N SER A 257 -54.28 1.31 -27.53
CA SER A 257 -52.83 1.39 -27.32
C SER A 257 -52.52 1.78 -25.87
N VAL A 258 -52.25 0.80 -25.01
CA VAL A 258 -51.71 1.06 -23.67
C VAL A 258 -50.21 1.31 -23.81
N PHE A 259 -49.80 2.58 -23.74
CA PHE A 259 -48.40 2.97 -23.78
C PHE A 259 -47.63 2.40 -22.58
N GLU A 260 -46.39 1.96 -22.84
CA GLU A 260 -45.45 1.53 -21.83
C GLU A 260 -45.25 2.66 -20.81
N VAL A 261 -45.67 2.43 -19.57
CA VAL A 261 -45.21 3.28 -18.47
C VAL A 261 -43.71 3.05 -18.38
N GLY A 262 -42.91 4.05 -18.74
CA GLY A 262 -41.46 3.95 -18.74
C GLY A 262 -40.97 3.39 -17.41
N VAL A 263 -40.23 2.28 -17.47
CA VAL A 263 -39.62 1.68 -16.27
C VAL A 263 -38.59 2.69 -15.75
N PRO A 264 -38.73 3.17 -14.50
CA PRO A 264 -37.78 4.11 -13.94
C PRO A 264 -36.38 3.49 -13.87
N THR A 265 -35.36 4.29 -14.15
CA THR A 265 -33.98 3.89 -13.86
C THR A 265 -33.66 4.24 -12.40
N ALA A 266 -33.22 3.27 -11.62
CA ALA A 266 -32.67 3.48 -10.30
C ALA A 266 -31.18 3.79 -10.39
N ASP A 267 -30.73 4.88 -9.76
CA ASP A 267 -29.32 5.15 -9.46
C ASP A 267 -29.01 4.58 -8.07
N ILE A 268 -28.24 3.50 -8.04
CA ILE A 268 -27.90 2.75 -6.83
C ILE A 268 -26.43 2.99 -6.51
N GLU A 269 -26.16 3.53 -5.34
CA GLU A 269 -24.83 3.80 -4.82
C GLU A 269 -24.50 2.86 -3.66
N PHE A 270 -23.38 2.16 -3.77
CA PHE A 270 -22.78 1.31 -2.76
C PHE A 270 -21.59 2.05 -2.16
N LEU A 271 -21.62 2.31 -0.86
CA LEU A 271 -20.52 2.91 -0.12
C LEU A 271 -20.08 1.97 1.00
N TRP A 272 -18.80 1.62 1.02
CA TRP A 272 -18.20 0.81 2.09
C TRP A 272 -16.77 1.26 2.39
N THR A 273 -16.24 0.79 3.52
CA THR A 273 -14.83 0.92 3.87
C THR A 273 -14.18 -0.44 3.64
N ALA A 274 -13.16 -0.49 2.79
CA ALA A 274 -12.44 -1.71 2.45
C ALA A 274 -11.07 -1.70 3.12
N ASP A 275 -10.70 -2.85 3.70
CA ASP A 275 -9.34 -3.13 4.17
C ASP A 275 -8.53 -3.60 2.95
N MET A 276 -7.75 -2.69 2.35
CA MET A 276 -7.17 -2.90 1.02
C MET A 276 -6.27 -4.15 0.96
N GLN A 277 -6.63 -5.10 0.10
CA GLN A 277 -5.87 -6.34 -0.05
C GLN A 277 -4.47 -6.10 -0.63
N SER A 278 -3.47 -6.75 -0.05
CA SER A 278 -2.08 -6.69 -0.52
C SER A 278 -1.57 -5.25 -0.60
N THR A 279 -1.97 -4.41 0.35
CA THR A 279 -1.52 -3.02 0.44
C THR A 279 -0.96 -2.76 1.82
N PHE A 280 0.12 -1.98 1.92
CA PHE A 280 0.58 -1.42 3.18
C PHE A 280 0.88 0.07 3.02
N GLU A 281 0.69 0.81 4.11
CA GLU A 281 1.00 2.24 4.20
C GLU A 281 2.12 2.46 5.22
N VAL A 282 3.21 3.09 4.78
CA VAL A 282 4.30 3.52 5.66
C VAL A 282 4.02 4.95 6.12
N LEU A 283 3.95 5.17 7.43
CA LEU A 283 3.77 6.49 8.03
C LEU A 283 5.13 7.06 8.45
N LEU A 284 5.51 8.20 7.86
CA LEU A 284 6.78 8.86 8.15
C LEU A 284 6.58 10.35 8.47
N PRO A 285 7.09 10.83 9.62
CA PRO A 285 7.07 12.25 9.93
C PRO A 285 7.86 13.09 8.91
N GLU A 286 7.27 14.16 8.40
CA GLU A 286 7.93 15.06 7.43
C GLU A 286 9.24 15.65 7.97
N SER A 287 9.28 15.93 9.27
CA SER A 287 10.46 16.46 9.97
C SER A 287 11.73 15.60 9.83
N ILE A 288 11.59 14.29 9.56
CA ILE A 288 12.75 13.40 9.37
C ILE A 288 13.36 13.61 7.99
N LEU A 289 12.52 13.76 6.96
CA LEU A 289 13.00 13.99 5.60
C LEU A 289 13.73 15.33 5.50
N GLU A 290 13.20 16.37 6.13
CA GLU A 290 13.81 17.70 6.16
C GLU A 290 15.17 17.69 6.84
N LYS A 291 15.29 17.01 7.99
CA LYS A 291 16.55 16.90 8.74
C LYS A 291 17.65 16.18 7.96
N GLN A 292 17.27 15.19 7.16
CA GLN A 292 18.20 14.34 6.43
C GLN A 292 18.41 14.78 4.97
N GLY A 293 17.68 15.79 4.50
CA GLY A 293 17.78 16.29 3.12
C GLY A 293 17.33 15.26 2.07
N VAL A 294 16.47 14.30 2.44
CA VAL A 294 16.02 13.22 1.55
C VAL A 294 14.69 13.59 0.90
N SER A 295 14.54 13.37 -0.41
CA SER A 295 13.28 13.66 -1.11
C SER A 295 12.19 12.61 -0.85
N LYS A 296 10.92 13.03 -0.92
CA LYS A 296 9.76 12.16 -0.77
C LYS A 296 9.74 11.06 -1.84
N GLU A 297 10.16 11.39 -3.06
CA GLU A 297 10.26 10.48 -4.20
C GLU A 297 11.31 9.40 -3.97
N HIS A 298 12.44 9.74 -3.34
CA HIS A 298 13.47 8.77 -3.01
C HIS A 298 12.95 7.70 -2.05
N ILE A 299 12.23 8.11 -1.00
CA ILE A 299 11.64 7.19 -0.02
C ILE A 299 10.57 6.31 -0.66
N ARG A 300 9.69 6.89 -1.49
CA ARG A 300 8.72 6.10 -2.26
C ARG A 300 9.41 5.07 -3.15
N GLY A 301 10.49 5.44 -3.82
CA GLY A 301 11.28 4.53 -4.65
C GLY A 301 12.01 3.43 -3.88
N ILE A 302 12.35 3.64 -2.60
CA ILE A 302 12.87 2.57 -1.73
C ILE A 302 11.77 1.57 -1.40
N VAL A 303 10.60 2.06 -0.96
CA VAL A 303 9.46 1.19 -0.62
C VAL A 303 9.00 0.39 -1.84
N ASP A 304 8.94 1.01 -3.01
CA ASP A 304 8.55 0.36 -4.27
C ASP A 304 9.50 -0.75 -4.72
N ARG A 305 10.80 -0.61 -4.43
CA ARG A 305 11.81 -1.65 -4.75
C ARG A 305 11.81 -2.83 -3.79
N ILE A 306 11.43 -2.59 -2.54
CA ILE A 306 11.51 -3.60 -1.48
C ILE A 306 10.19 -4.36 -1.32
N LYS A 307 9.05 -3.76 -1.69
CA LYS A 307 7.75 -4.43 -1.60
C LYS A 307 7.75 -5.73 -2.41
N ALA A 308 6.97 -6.70 -1.92
CA ALA A 308 6.76 -7.94 -2.66
C ALA A 308 6.05 -7.68 -4.00
N ALA A 309 6.28 -8.53 -4.98
CA ALA A 309 5.55 -8.49 -6.24
C ALA A 309 4.04 -8.68 -6.00
N GLY A 310 3.22 -7.82 -6.60
CA GLY A 310 1.76 -7.83 -6.42
C GLY A 310 1.27 -7.15 -5.14
N VAL A 311 2.16 -6.59 -4.32
CA VAL A 311 1.80 -5.75 -3.16
C VAL A 311 1.93 -4.28 -3.54
N GLU A 312 0.97 -3.45 -3.12
CA GLU A 312 1.02 -2.00 -3.24
C GLU A 312 1.60 -1.39 -1.95
N GLY A 313 2.67 -0.60 -2.08
CA GLY A 313 3.29 0.08 -0.95
C GLY A 313 3.10 1.59 -1.10
N THR A 314 2.33 2.20 -0.20
CA THR A 314 2.16 3.66 -0.16
C THR A 314 2.98 4.26 0.97
N VAL A 315 3.40 5.51 0.77
CA VAL A 315 4.10 6.27 1.82
C VAL A 315 3.32 7.54 2.08
N LYS A 316 2.88 7.68 3.34
CA LYS A 316 2.15 8.84 3.83
C LYS A 316 3.04 9.61 4.77
N PHE A 317 3.20 10.89 4.42
CA PHE A 317 4.00 11.81 5.20
C PHE A 317 3.08 12.55 6.17
N ILE A 318 3.43 12.52 7.46
CA ILE A 318 2.63 13.06 8.57
C ILE A 318 3.35 14.18 9.32
#